data_AF-A0A945DJ20-F1
#
_entry.id   AF-A0A945DJ20-F1
#
_cell.length_a   1.000
_cell.length_b   1.000
_cell.length_c   1.000
_cell.angle_alpha   90.00
_cell.angle_beta   90.00
_cell.angle_gamma   90.00
#
_symmetry.space_group_name_H-M   'P 1'
#
loop_
_entity.id
_entity.type
_entity.pdbx_description
1 polymer ?
#
loop_
_entity_poly.entity_id
_entity_poly.type
_entity_poly.pdbx_seq_one_letter_code
_entity_poly.pdbx_strand_id
1 'polypeptide(L)'
;MLSLRRWILLTALVCSPVAAKEIDFTRYLGDHSFKESNIETSFIGTVGEGRLIVSALPNTNITISVNGKTIAITDKLIDGHAEFSVDLLENNTISVDLTSPPPTATNIRVKQRANIELNVLARVHFNTNVSNFVEAREFYG
;
A
#
# COMPACT_ATOMS: atom_id res chain seq x y z
N MET A 1 7.65 -14.31 -70.67
CA MET A 1 8.22 -15.06 -69.54
C MET A 1 8.24 -14.15 -68.33
N LEU A 2 7.78 -14.66 -67.19
CA LEU A 2 7.22 -13.91 -66.06
C LEU A 2 8.19 -12.98 -65.33
N SER A 3 7.62 -11.85 -64.92
CA SER A 3 8.12 -10.79 -64.06
C SER A 3 8.62 -11.32 -62.70
N LEU A 4 9.86 -10.96 -62.34
CA LEU A 4 10.49 -11.24 -61.05
C LEU A 4 9.94 -10.25 -60.00
N ARG A 5 8.93 -10.65 -59.24
CA ARG A 5 8.44 -9.89 -58.07
C ARG A 5 9.42 -10.09 -56.90
N ARG A 6 10.20 -9.04 -56.59
CA ARG A 6 10.98 -8.93 -55.35
C ARG A 6 10.03 -8.83 -54.15
N TRP A 7 10.07 -9.82 -53.27
CA TRP A 7 9.40 -9.77 -51.97
C TRP A 7 10.32 -9.06 -50.97
N ILE A 8 9.87 -7.89 -50.49
CA ILE A 8 10.49 -7.18 -49.37
C ILE A 8 9.92 -7.82 -48.09
N LEU A 9 10.73 -8.61 -47.38
CA LEU A 9 10.40 -9.04 -46.02
C LEU A 9 10.59 -7.84 -45.08
N LEU A 10 9.48 -7.21 -44.67
CA LEU A 10 9.46 -6.33 -43.50
C LEU A 10 9.51 -7.23 -42.25
N THR A 11 10.70 -7.39 -41.66
CA THR A 11 10.83 -7.91 -40.30
C THR A 11 10.37 -6.83 -39.34
N ALA A 12 9.12 -6.91 -38.89
CA ALA A 12 8.64 -6.10 -37.77
C ALA A 12 9.41 -6.51 -36.52
N LEU A 13 10.30 -5.64 -36.04
CA LEU A 13 10.81 -5.73 -34.67
C LEU A 13 9.61 -5.53 -33.73
N VAL A 14 9.06 -6.63 -33.25
CA VAL A 14 8.09 -6.62 -32.15
C VAL A 14 8.89 -6.29 -30.90
N CYS A 15 9.04 -5.00 -30.61
CA CYS A 15 9.53 -4.53 -29.33
C CYS A 15 8.44 -4.91 -28.31
N SER A 16 8.65 -5.99 -27.55
CA SER A 16 7.72 -6.38 -26.49
C SER A 16 7.67 -5.24 -25.47
N PRO A 17 6.51 -4.62 -25.19
CA PRO A 17 6.42 -3.61 -24.16
C PRO A 17 6.76 -4.29 -22.83
N VAL A 18 7.87 -3.89 -22.21
CA VAL A 18 8.19 -4.29 -20.84
C VAL A 18 7.13 -3.62 -19.95
N ALA A 19 6.15 -4.39 -19.52
CA ALA A 19 5.08 -3.88 -18.67
C ALA A 19 5.69 -3.39 -17.35
N ALA A 20 5.43 -2.13 -17.01
CA ALA A 20 5.77 -1.59 -15.70
C ALA A 20 5.16 -2.48 -14.62
N LYS A 21 5.96 -2.86 -13.63
CA LYS A 21 5.48 -3.74 -12.55
C LYS A 21 4.76 -2.87 -11.52
N GLU A 22 3.49 -3.20 -11.25
CA GLU A 22 2.72 -2.53 -10.20
C GLU A 22 3.23 -2.97 -8.82
N ILE A 23 3.49 -2.01 -7.93
CA ILE A 23 3.89 -2.27 -6.55
C ILE A 23 2.99 -1.46 -5.61
N ASP A 24 2.54 -2.09 -4.52
CA ASP A 24 1.82 -1.42 -3.44
C ASP A 24 2.78 -1.05 -2.30
N PHE A 25 3.01 0.25 -2.11
CA PHE A 25 3.80 0.76 -0.99
C PHE A 25 2.92 1.05 0.21
N THR A 26 3.35 0.60 1.38
CA THR A 26 2.73 1.01 2.65
C THR A 26 3.27 2.39 3.02
N ARG A 27 2.39 3.40 3.08
CA ARG A 27 2.71 4.79 3.45
C ARG A 27 2.56 5.03 4.95
N TYR A 28 1.62 4.33 5.57
CA TYR A 28 1.35 4.37 6.99
C TYR A 28 1.05 2.96 7.50
N LEU A 29 1.56 2.64 8.68
CA LEU A 29 1.27 1.42 9.43
C LEU A 29 1.20 1.82 10.91
N GLY A 30 0.09 1.51 11.57
CA GLY A 30 -0.08 1.75 13.00
C GLY A 30 -0.92 0.66 13.64
N ASP A 31 -0.48 0.20 14.81
CA ASP A 31 -1.27 -0.61 15.72
C ASP A 31 -1.91 0.33 16.75
N HIS A 32 -3.21 0.17 16.95
CA HIS A 32 -4.02 1.04 17.79
C HIS A 32 -4.79 0.20 18.80
N SER A 33 -4.81 0.69 20.03
CA SER A 33 -5.56 0.11 21.13
C SER A 33 -6.43 1.17 21.79
N PHE A 34 -7.41 0.77 22.60
CA PHE A 34 -8.26 1.71 23.34
C PHE A 34 -7.47 2.74 24.17
N LYS A 35 -6.26 2.40 24.63
CA LYS A 35 -5.39 3.32 25.41
C LYS A 35 -4.64 4.34 24.55
N GLU A 36 -4.49 4.06 23.27
CA GLU A 36 -3.75 4.89 22.29
C GLU A 36 -4.71 5.57 21.30
N SER A 37 -6.00 5.58 21.61
CA SER A 37 -7.00 6.29 20.81
C SER A 37 -6.75 7.80 20.85
N ASN A 38 -7.13 8.47 19.76
CA ASN A 38 -7.06 9.91 19.54
C ASN A 38 -5.65 10.49 19.34
N ILE A 39 -4.68 9.67 18.93
CA ILE A 39 -3.37 10.17 18.49
C ILE A 39 -3.43 10.54 17.01
N GLU A 40 -3.19 11.81 16.70
CA GLU A 40 -2.96 12.27 15.33
C GLU A 40 -1.49 12.06 14.95
N THR A 41 -1.26 11.44 13.79
CA THR A 41 0.07 11.15 13.26
C THR A 41 0.18 11.65 11.82
N SER A 42 1.34 12.16 11.44
CA SER A 42 1.61 12.58 10.06
C SER A 42 2.43 11.53 9.30
N PHE A 43 2.18 11.40 7.99
CA PHE A 43 2.95 10.53 7.11
C PHE A 43 3.10 11.11 5.70
N ILE A 44 4.17 10.70 5.01
CA ILE A 44 4.46 11.15 3.65
C ILE A 44 3.86 10.20 2.63
N GLY A 45 3.12 10.76 1.67
CA GLY A 45 2.52 10.06 0.55
C GLY A 45 2.95 10.66 -0.79
N THR A 46 2.38 10.13 -1.86
CA THR A 46 2.37 10.80 -3.16
C THR A 46 0.96 11.30 -3.43
N VAL A 47 0.82 12.44 -4.10
CA VAL A 47 -0.50 12.96 -4.46
C VAL A 47 -1.24 11.95 -5.35
N GLY A 48 -2.44 11.54 -4.95
CA GLY A 48 -3.28 10.61 -5.72
C GLY A 48 -4.03 9.60 -4.86
N GLU A 49 -4.62 8.59 -5.50
CA GLU A 49 -5.42 7.58 -4.81
C GLU A 49 -4.56 6.66 -3.94
N GLY A 50 -5.05 6.40 -2.73
CA GLY A 50 -4.54 5.42 -1.79
C GLY A 50 -5.67 4.56 -1.23
N ARG A 51 -5.29 3.55 -0.45
CA ARG A 51 -6.21 2.56 0.13
C ARG A 51 -5.94 2.47 1.62
N LEU A 52 -6.95 2.83 2.41
CA LEU A 52 -6.98 2.64 3.84
C LEU A 52 -7.49 1.23 4.13
N ILE A 53 -6.65 0.42 4.76
CA ILE A 53 -6.95 -0.96 5.14
C ILE A 53 -6.98 -1.03 6.66
N VAL A 54 -8.06 -1.56 7.19
CA VAL A 54 -8.30 -1.69 8.63
C VAL A 54 -8.49 -3.16 8.96
N SER A 55 -7.80 -3.64 9.97
CA SER A 55 -7.90 -5.01 10.47
C SER A 55 -8.24 -4.95 11.95
N ALA A 56 -9.38 -5.53 12.35
CA ALA A 56 -9.87 -5.49 13.72
C ALA A 56 -10.78 -6.68 14.01
N LEU A 57 -11.02 -6.93 15.30
CA LEU A 57 -12.01 -7.93 15.71
C LEU A 57 -13.42 -7.50 15.28
N PRO A 58 -14.33 -8.47 15.04
CA PRO A 58 -15.74 -8.17 14.79
C PRO A 58 -16.33 -7.27 15.88
N ASN A 59 -17.27 -6.39 15.50
CA ASN A 59 -17.94 -5.42 16.39
C ASN A 59 -17.02 -4.35 17.02
N THR A 60 -15.84 -4.12 16.43
CA THR A 60 -14.99 -2.98 16.81
C THR A 60 -15.48 -1.71 16.12
N ASN A 61 -15.81 -0.69 16.91
CA ASN A 61 -16.19 0.64 16.43
C ASN A 61 -14.94 1.52 16.38
N ILE A 62 -14.64 2.00 15.18
CA ILE A 62 -13.46 2.80 14.89
C ILE A 62 -13.90 3.98 14.04
N THR A 63 -13.42 5.16 14.41
CA THR A 63 -13.52 6.35 13.57
C THR A 63 -12.11 6.74 13.15
N ILE A 64 -11.86 6.74 11.84
CA ILE A 64 -10.56 7.12 11.30
C ILE A 64 -10.74 8.41 10.51
N SER A 65 -9.91 9.41 10.74
CA SER A 65 -9.84 10.61 9.89
C SER A 65 -8.53 10.60 9.13
N VAL A 66 -8.60 10.74 7.81
CA VAL A 66 -7.41 10.94 6.95
C VAL A 66 -7.56 12.29 6.27
N ASN A 67 -6.62 13.20 6.49
CA ASN A 67 -6.65 14.58 5.96
C ASN A 67 -7.97 15.31 6.27
N GLY A 68 -8.54 15.06 7.45
CA GLY A 68 -9.83 15.63 7.87
C GLY A 68 -11.07 14.91 7.33
N LYS A 69 -10.92 13.91 6.45
CA LYS A 69 -12.04 13.09 5.96
C LYS A 69 -12.27 11.91 6.89
N THR A 70 -13.42 11.94 7.56
CA THR A 70 -13.81 10.90 8.53
C THR A 70 -14.44 9.69 7.86
N ILE A 71 -13.99 8.51 8.29
CA ILE A 71 -14.47 7.19 7.88
C ILE A 71 -14.88 6.45 9.16
N ALA A 72 -16.18 6.29 9.34
CA ALA A 72 -16.74 5.49 10.42
C ALA A 72 -16.82 4.00 10.01
N ILE A 73 -16.24 3.15 10.84
CA ILE A 73 -16.18 1.71 10.70
C ILE A 73 -17.01 1.12 11.83
N THR A 74 -18.24 0.77 11.46
CA THR A 74 -19.23 0.06 12.27
C THR A 74 -19.82 -0.98 11.34
N ASP A 75 -19.69 -2.26 11.68
CA ASP A 75 -20.23 -3.40 10.92
C ASP A 75 -19.75 -3.50 9.45
N LYS A 76 -18.67 -2.81 9.09
CA LYS A 76 -18.07 -2.83 7.74
C LYS A 76 -16.90 -3.81 7.61
N LEU A 77 -16.55 -4.51 8.68
CA LEU A 77 -15.47 -5.50 8.67
C LEU A 77 -15.99 -6.80 8.06
N ILE A 78 -15.43 -7.20 6.92
CA ILE A 78 -15.64 -8.50 6.28
C ILE A 78 -14.44 -9.36 6.66
N ASP A 79 -14.67 -10.50 7.31
CA ASP A 79 -13.60 -11.40 7.80
C ASP A 79 -12.53 -10.69 8.67
N GLY A 80 -12.94 -9.66 9.43
CA GLY A 80 -12.05 -8.88 10.29
C GLY A 80 -11.27 -7.78 9.56
N HIS A 81 -11.58 -7.51 8.28
CA HIS A 81 -10.90 -6.50 7.47
C HIS A 81 -11.88 -5.56 6.75
N ALA A 82 -11.49 -4.30 6.55
CA ALA A 82 -12.21 -3.35 5.70
C ALA A 82 -11.21 -2.53 4.88
N GLU A 83 -11.58 -2.16 3.66
CA GLU A 83 -10.76 -1.35 2.76
C GLU A 83 -11.57 -0.18 2.20
N PHE A 84 -10.95 1.01 2.19
CA PHE A 84 -11.56 2.26 1.76
C PHE A 84 -10.61 3.03 0.84
N SER A 85 -11.13 3.60 -0.25
CA SER A 85 -10.35 4.53 -1.09
C SER A 85 -10.20 5.87 -0.38
N VAL A 86 -8.99 6.42 -0.39
CA VAL A 86 -8.61 7.70 0.24
C VAL A 86 -7.76 8.53 -0.72
N ASP A 87 -7.98 9.84 -0.73
CA ASP A 87 -7.16 10.78 -1.50
C ASP A 87 -5.94 11.19 -0.66
N LEU A 88 -4.75 10.93 -1.18
CA LEU A 88 -3.49 11.24 -0.53
C LEU A 88 -2.89 12.54 -1.08
N LEU A 89 -2.23 13.26 -0.19
CA LEU A 89 -1.40 14.42 -0.44
C LEU A 89 0.08 14.04 -0.24
N GLU A 90 0.99 14.99 -0.45
CA GLU A 90 2.41 14.80 -0.08
C GLU A 90 2.57 14.66 1.44
N ASN A 91 1.93 15.56 2.20
CA ASN A 91 1.86 15.51 3.66
C ASN A 91 0.45 15.13 4.08
N ASN A 92 0.31 14.02 4.79
CA ASN A 92 -0.98 13.52 5.25
C ASN A 92 -1.04 13.47 6.76
N THR A 93 -2.23 13.63 7.32
CA THR A 93 -2.50 13.33 8.72
C THR A 93 -3.51 12.21 8.85
N ILE A 94 -3.34 11.39 9.87
CA ILE A 94 -4.29 10.35 10.26
C ILE A 94 -4.54 10.42 11.75
N SER A 95 -5.80 10.37 12.14
CA SER A 95 -6.22 10.20 13.53
C SER A 95 -7.18 9.03 13.65
N VAL A 96 -7.09 8.33 14.77
CA VAL A 96 -7.83 7.08 15.01
C VAL A 96 -8.50 7.19 16.36
N ASP A 97 -9.82 7.13 16.39
CA ASP A 97 -10.61 7.10 17.61
C ASP A 97 -11.27 5.72 17.76
N LEU A 98 -10.93 5.04 18.84
CA LEU A 98 -11.43 3.72 19.19
C LEU A 98 -12.42 3.86 20.35
N THR A 99 -13.70 3.68 20.05
CA THR A 99 -14.79 3.87 21.02
C THR A 99 -15.30 2.55 21.62
N SER A 100 -14.96 1.40 21.03
CA SER A 100 -15.32 0.09 21.58
C SER A 100 -14.43 -0.32 22.78
N PRO A 101 -15.00 -0.85 23.87
CA PRO A 101 -14.24 -1.28 25.04
C PRO A 101 -13.29 -2.44 24.71
N PRO A 102 -12.18 -2.59 25.46
CA PRO A 102 -11.19 -3.66 25.27
C PRO A 102 -11.79 -5.07 25.26
N PRO A 103 -11.17 -6.06 24.57
CA PRO A 103 -9.85 -6.01 23.93
C PRO A 103 -9.93 -5.63 22.44
N THR A 104 -9.63 -4.37 22.11
CA THR A 104 -9.69 -3.86 20.74
C THR A 104 -8.27 -3.58 20.25
N ALA A 105 -7.66 -4.59 19.62
CA ALA A 105 -6.44 -4.42 18.85
C ALA A 105 -6.83 -4.16 17.39
N THR A 106 -6.46 -2.99 16.86
CA THR A 106 -6.79 -2.56 15.51
C THR A 106 -5.49 -2.23 14.77
N ASN A 107 -5.27 -2.86 13.62
CA ASN A 107 -4.17 -2.52 12.73
C ASN A 107 -4.69 -1.67 11.57
N ILE A 108 -4.05 -0.53 11.33
CA ILE A 108 -4.42 0.41 10.27
C ILE A 108 -3.23 0.57 9.33
N ARG A 109 -3.50 0.45 8.03
CA ARG A 109 -2.51 0.64 6.96
C ARG A 109 -3.05 1.58 5.91
N VAL A 110 -2.20 2.44 5.40
CA VAL A 110 -2.45 3.18 4.16
C VAL A 110 -1.50 2.65 3.12
N LYS A 111 -2.03 2.10 2.02
CA LYS A 111 -1.24 1.65 0.87
C LYS A 111 -1.48 2.55 -0.32
N GLN A 112 -0.46 2.72 -1.14
CA GLN A 112 -0.54 3.44 -2.39
C GLN A 112 0.11 2.62 -3.50
N ARG A 113 -0.60 2.49 -4.61
CA ARG A 113 -0.08 1.84 -5.80
C ARG A 113 0.87 2.78 -6.51
N ALA A 114 2.00 2.25 -6.95
CA ALA A 114 2.94 2.94 -7.81
C ALA A 114 3.31 2.04 -8.99
N ASN A 115 3.35 2.65 -10.17
CA ASN A 115 3.91 2.04 -11.37
C ASN A 115 5.39 2.37 -11.39
N ILE A 116 6.25 1.34 -11.34
CA ILE A 116 7.69 1.54 -11.40
C ILE A 116 8.20 0.95 -12.71
N GLU A 117 8.82 1.80 -13.51
CA GLU A 117 9.62 1.37 -14.63
C GLU A 117 11.03 1.06 -14.14
N LEU A 118 11.26 -0.22 -13.84
CA LEU A 118 12.56 -0.71 -13.40
C LEU A 118 13.40 -1.07 -14.64
N ASN A 119 14.13 -0.09 -15.16
CA ASN A 119 15.09 -0.26 -16.27
C ASN A 119 16.40 -0.90 -15.77
N VAL A 120 16.31 -2.13 -15.27
CA VAL A 120 17.45 -2.85 -14.68
C VAL A 120 17.88 -4.02 -15.55
N LEU A 121 19.15 -4.02 -15.96
CA LEU A 121 19.81 -5.10 -16.70
C LEU A 121 20.18 -6.31 -15.79
N ALA A 122 19.98 -6.22 -14.48
CA ALA A 122 20.36 -7.23 -13.49
C ALA A 122 19.36 -7.32 -12.32
N ARG A 123 19.47 -8.37 -11.49
CA ARG A 123 18.61 -8.61 -10.32
C ARG A 123 18.67 -7.43 -9.34
N VAL A 124 17.51 -6.92 -8.94
CA VAL A 124 17.39 -5.92 -7.86
C VAL A 124 17.36 -6.64 -6.52
N HIS A 125 18.30 -6.32 -5.65
CA HIS A 125 18.26 -6.69 -4.23
C HIS A 125 17.79 -5.48 -3.42
N PHE A 126 16.75 -5.64 -2.62
CA PHE A 126 16.35 -4.65 -1.63
C PHE A 126 17.06 -4.97 -0.32
N ASN A 127 17.97 -4.09 0.11
CA ASN A 127 18.55 -4.17 1.45
C ASN A 127 17.67 -3.32 2.38
N THR A 128 17.08 -3.94 3.39
CA THR A 128 16.46 -3.23 4.51
C THR A 128 17.53 -2.93 5.55
N ASN A 129 17.66 -1.66 5.96
CA ASN A 129 18.48 -1.33 7.12
C ASN A 129 17.78 -1.88 8.37
N VAL A 130 18.42 -2.86 9.01
CA VAL A 130 17.98 -3.40 10.30
C VAL A 130 18.75 -2.70 11.40
N SER A 131 18.03 -2.00 12.27
CA SER A 131 18.60 -1.36 13.47
C SER A 131 19.01 -2.37 14.54
N ASN A 132 18.40 -3.57 14.52
CA ASN A 132 18.72 -4.66 15.42
C ASN A 132 19.20 -5.91 14.65
N PHE A 133 20.52 -6.07 14.59
CA PHE A 133 21.16 -7.18 13.87
C PHE A 133 20.89 -8.56 14.51
N VAL A 134 20.58 -8.60 15.81
CA VAL A 134 20.35 -9.86 16.54
C VAL A 134 19.00 -10.46 16.13
N GLU A 135 17.93 -9.67 16.17
CA GLU A 135 16.59 -10.10 15.74
C GLU A 135 16.52 -10.38 14.24
N ALA A 136 17.20 -9.58 13.43
CA ALA A 136 17.27 -9.82 11.98
C ALA A 136 17.85 -11.21 11.67
N ARG A 137 18.87 -11.62 12.42
CA ARG A 137 19.51 -12.93 12.27
C ARG A 137 18.60 -14.07 12.70
N GLU A 138 17.74 -13.88 13.70
CA GLU A 138 16.77 -14.92 14.09
C GLU A 138 15.63 -15.10 13.08
N PHE A 139 15.27 -14.05 12.34
CA PHE A 139 14.23 -14.13 11.31
C PHE A 139 14.73 -14.73 9.98
N TYR A 140 15.96 -14.40 9.58
CA TYR A 140 16.55 -14.85 8.30
C TYR A 140 17.52 -16.04 8.41
N GLY A 141 17.84 -16.46 9.64
CA GLY A 141 18.77 -17.56 9.94
C GLY A 141 18.07 -18.88 10.17
#